data_AF-A0A355YRB2-F1
#
_entry.id   AF-A0A355YRB2-F1
#
_cell.length_a   1.000
_cell.length_b   1.000
_cell.length_c   1.000
_cell.angle_alpha   90.00
_cell.angle_beta   90.00
_cell.angle_gamma   90.00
#
_symmetry.space_group_name_H-M   'P 1'
#
loop_
_entity.id
_entity.type
_entity.pdbx_description
1 polymer ?
#
loop_
_entity_poly.entity_id
_entity_poly.type
_entity_poly.pdbx_seq_one_letter_code
_entity_poly.pdbx_strand_id
1 'polypeptide(L)' 'MVSTETPVCDFNTPAINFNLKGVDGKMHTLDSCKGENGLLVMFICNHCPYVKAIIDRVIRDTKELKAMGLNTV' A
#
# COMPACT_ATOMS: atom_id res chain seq x y z
N MET A 1 -5.79 8.85 -20.50
CA MET A 1 -6.50 9.38 -19.32
C MET A 1 -6.31 8.40 -18.19
N VAL A 2 -5.93 8.88 -17.00
CA VAL A 2 -5.88 8.04 -15.79
C VAL A 2 -7.24 8.12 -15.10
N SER A 3 -7.72 7.02 -14.52
CA SER A 3 -8.95 7.05 -13.71
C SER A 3 -8.76 7.99 -12.53
N THR A 4 -9.70 8.91 -12.33
CA THR A 4 -9.75 9.78 -11.14
C THR A 4 -10.57 9.17 -10.01
N GLU A 5 -11.26 8.06 -10.28
CA GLU A 5 -12.12 7.37 -9.33
C GLU A 5 -11.58 5.97 -9.04
N THR A 6 -11.62 5.59 -7.76
CA THR A 6 -11.29 4.24 -7.32
C THR A 6 -12.45 3.32 -7.69
N PRO A 7 -12.24 2.27 -8.50
CA PRO A 7 -13.29 1.30 -8.74
C PRO A 7 -13.64 0.58 -7.44
N VAL A 8 -14.91 0.19 -7.30
CA VAL A 8 -15.32 -0.67 -6.19
C VAL A 8 -14.56 -1.99 -6.29
N CYS A 9 -13.96 -2.43 -5.19
CA CYS A 9 -13.30 -3.73 -5.15
C CYS A 9 -14.31 -4.85 -4.90
N ASP A 10 -14.02 -6.03 -5.41
CA ASP A 10 -14.75 -7.24 -5.09
C ASP A 10 -14.37 -7.69 -3.67
N PHE A 11 -15.17 -7.24 -2.68
CA PHE A 11 -14.94 -7.55 -1.28
C PHE A 11 -14.76 -9.06 -1.03
N ASN A 12 -13.88 -9.41 -0.09
CA ASN A 12 -13.47 -10.78 0.24
C ASN A 12 -12.67 -11.52 -0.85
N THR A 13 -12.42 -10.90 -2.00
CA THR A 13 -11.49 -11.46 -2.98
C THR A 13 -10.09 -11.50 -2.37
N PRO A 14 -9.39 -12.65 -2.39
CA PRO A 14 -8.02 -12.75 -1.91
C PRO A 14 -7.11 -11.77 -2.67
N ALA A 15 -6.17 -11.15 -1.96
CA ALA A 15 -5.18 -10.28 -2.58
C ALA A 15 -4.38 -11.05 -3.64
N ILE A 16 -4.18 -10.43 -4.80
CA ILE A 16 -3.42 -11.02 -5.90
C ILE A 16 -1.95 -11.05 -5.51
N ASN A 17 -1.31 -12.21 -5.69
CA ASN A 17 0.12 -12.36 -5.47
C ASN A 17 0.94 -11.41 -6.36
N PHE A 18 1.98 -10.83 -5.79
CA PHE A 18 2.95 -10.01 -6.51
C PHE A 18 4.37 -10.38 -6.11
N ASN A 19 5.34 -10.00 -6.94
CA ASN A 19 6.76 -10.11 -6.67
C ASN A 19 7.48 -8.91 -7.31
N LEU A 20 7.69 -7.85 -6.53
CA LEU A 20 8.16 -6.55 -7.02
C LEU A 20 9.47 -6.13 -6.36
N LYS A 21 10.35 -5.46 -7.11
CA LYS A 21 11.63 -4.98 -6.60
C LYS A 21 11.43 -3.66 -5.86
N GLY A 22 11.89 -3.59 -4.61
CA GLY A 22 11.88 -2.39 -3.79
C GLY A 22 13.06 -1.45 -4.08
N VAL A 23 12.99 -0.25 -3.52
CA VAL A 23 14.08 0.75 -3.58
C VAL A 23 15.32 0.30 -2.80
N ASP A 24 15.15 -0.66 -1.89
CA ASP A 24 16.22 -1.35 -1.16
C ASP A 24 16.88 -2.47 -1.98
N GLY A 25 16.43 -2.68 -3.22
CA GLY A 25 16.93 -3.72 -4.12
C GLY A 25 16.41 -5.12 -3.81
N LYS A 26 15.59 -5.32 -2.77
CA LYS A 26 15.02 -6.62 -2.39
C LYS A 26 13.73 -6.88 -3.18
N MET A 27 13.40 -8.17 -3.31
CA MET A 27 12.11 -8.59 -3.84
C MET A 27 11.09 -8.68 -2.72
N HIS A 28 9.94 -8.04 -2.91
CA HIS A 28 8.81 -8.01 -1.99
C HIS A 28 7.66 -8.80 -2.60
N THR A 29 7.23 -9.83 -1.88
CA THR A 29 6.05 -10.63 -2.20
C THR A 29 4.90 -10.34 -1.25
N LEU A 30 3.66 -10.69 -1.65
CA LEU A 30 2.48 -10.55 -0.80
C LEU A 30 2.70 -11.16 0.60
N ASP A 31 3.26 -12.37 0.66
CA ASP A 31 3.55 -13.06 1.92
C ASP A 31 4.62 -12.37 2.75
N SER A 32 5.69 -11.86 2.12
CA SER A 32 6.77 -11.16 2.83
C SER A 32 6.32 -9.83 3.44
N CYS A 33 5.32 -9.19 2.82
CA CYS A 33 4.81 -7.90 3.26
C CYS A 33 3.73 -8.05 4.34
N LYS A 34 3.08 -9.20 4.48
CA LYS A 34 1.92 -9.38 5.36
C LYS A 34 2.27 -9.15 6.83
N GLY A 35 1.48 -8.30 7.50
CA GLY A 35 1.52 -8.14 8.96
C GLY A 35 0.62 -9.17 9.66
N GLU A 36 0.74 -9.27 10.98
CA GLU A 36 -0.07 -10.17 11.82
C GLU A 36 -1.57 -9.95 11.60
N ASN A 37 -1.99 -8.69 11.48
CA ASN A 37 -3.39 -8.30 11.32
C ASN A 37 -3.77 -7.94 9.88
N GLY A 38 -2.83 -8.03 8.93
CA GLY A 38 -3.08 -7.78 7.52
C GLY A 38 -2.05 -6.88 6.83
N LEU A 39 -2.41 -6.45 5.63
CA LEU A 39 -1.58 -5.64 4.74
C LEU A 39 -2.42 -4.56 4.07
N LEU A 40 -1.98 -3.31 4.17
CA LEU A 40 -2.49 -2.20 3.36
C LEU A 40 -1.60 -2.04 2.12
N VAL A 41 -2.17 -2.19 0.93
CA VAL A 41 -1.48 -1.96 -0.36
C VAL A 41 -1.90 -0.61 -0.91
N MET A 42 -0.94 0.26 -1.21
CA MET A 42 -1.21 1.61 -1.71
C MET A 42 -0.62 1.83 -3.11
N PHE A 43 -1.49 2.18 -4.06
CA PHE A 43 -1.07 2.59 -5.40
C PHE A 43 -0.91 4.11 -5.45
N ILE A 44 0.34 4.58 -5.31
CA ILE A 44 0.68 6.02 -5.30
C ILE A 44 1.75 6.34 -6.34
N CYS A 45 1.93 7.64 -6.63
CA CYS A 45 3.03 8.11 -7.47
C CYS A 45 3.59 9.44 -6.97
N ASN A 46 4.84 9.73 -7.36
CA ASN A 46 5.62 10.86 -6.82
C ASN A 46 5.17 12.24 -7.32
N HIS A 47 4.44 12.29 -8.43
CA HIS A 47 4.09 13.56 -9.08
C HIS A 47 2.60 13.90 -9.02
N CYS A 48 1.77 13.02 -8.45
CA CYS A 48 0.34 13.26 -8.32
C CYS A 48 0.06 14.34 -7.27
N PRO A 49 -0.70 15.41 -7.60
CA PRO A 49 -1.05 16.45 -6.64
C PRO A 49 -1.84 15.91 -5.44
N TYR A 50 -2.70 14.91 -5.65
CA TYR A 50 -3.47 14.27 -4.57
C TYR A 50 -2.55 13.58 -3.55
N VAL A 51 -1.54 12.84 -4.01
CA VAL A 51 -0.57 12.16 -3.12
C VAL A 51 0.30 13.19 -2.40
N LYS A 52 0.81 14.20 -3.12
CA LYS A 52 1.62 15.28 -2.53
C LYS A 52 0.87 16.00 -1.40
N ALA A 53 -0.44 16.17 -1.53
CA ALA A 53 -1.27 16.83 -0.52
C ALA A 53 -1.44 16.01 0.77
N ILE A 54 -1.25 14.68 0.74
CA ILE A 54 -1.52 13.79 1.88
C ILE A 54 -0.31 13.00 2.38
N ILE A 55 0.85 13.09 1.73
CA ILE A 55 1.98 12.18 1.99
C ILE A 55 2.43 12.18 3.46
N ASP A 56 2.44 13.35 4.12
CA ASP A 56 2.80 13.45 5.54
C ASP A 56 1.81 12.70 6.45
N ARG A 57 0.51 12.73 6.09
CA ARG A 57 -0.53 11.97 6.80
C ARG A 57 -0.36 10.48 6.57
N VAL A 58 -0.06 10.05 5.34
CA VAL A 58 0.23 8.64 5.03
C VAL A 58 1.41 8.14 5.88
N ILE A 59 2.49 8.93 6.00
CA ILE A 59 3.65 8.57 6.84
C ILE A 59 3.27 8.46 8.33
N ARG A 60 2.41 9.34 8.84
CA ARG A 60 1.89 9.22 10.21
C ARG A 60 1.06 7.95 10.38
N ASP A 61 0.08 7.74 9.50
CA ASP A 61 -0.91 6.67 9.61
C ASP A 61 -0.24 5.30 9.47
N THR A 62 0.71 5.14 8.54
CA THR A 62 1.48 3.89 8.37
C THR A 62 2.29 3.52 9.61
N LYS A 63 2.78 4.50 10.39
CA LYS A 63 3.46 4.22 11.67
C LYS A 63 2.47 3.73 12.73
N GLU A 64 1.29 4.35 12.80
CA GLU A 64 0.22 3.94 13.73
C GLU A 64 -0.30 2.54 13.38
N LEU A 65 -0.57 2.26 12.10
CA LEU A 65 -1.00 0.96 11.60
C LEU A 65 0.02 -0.14 11.92
N LYS A 66 1.31 0.16 11.79
CA LYS A 66 2.38 -0.78 12.15
C LYS A 66 2.33 -1.19 13.62
N ALA A 67 2.03 -0.26 14.52
CA ALA A 67 1.86 -0.57 15.94
C ALA A 67 0.62 -1.44 16.21
N MET A 68 -0.36 -1.44 15.30
CA MET A 68 -1.55 -2.29 15.33
C MET A 68 -1.34 -3.63 14.60
N GLY A 69 -0.11 -3.98 14.20
CA GLY A 69 0.18 -5.24 13.51
C GLY A 69 -0.18 -5.26 12.02
N LEU A 70 -0.52 -4.10 11.43
CA LEU A 70 -0.76 -3.94 10.00
C LEU A 70 0.50 -3.44 9.31
N ASN A 71 0.99 -4.19 8.33
CA ASN A 71 2.06 -3.71 7.46
C ASN A 71 1.48 -2.93 6.29
N THR A 72 2.33 -2.12 5.65
CA THR A 72 1.96 -1.28 4.50
C THR A 72 2.99 -1.41 3.39
N VAL A 73 2.54 -1.47 2.12
CA VAL A 73 3.39 -1.55 0.92
C VAL A 73 2.92 -0.59 -0.16
#